data_AF-A0A8J2HM94-F1
#
_entry.id   AF-A0A8J2HM94-F1
#
_cell.length_a   1.000
_cell.length_b   1.000
_cell.length_c   1.000
_cell.angle_alpha   90.00
_cell.angle_beta   90.00
_cell.angle_gamma   90.00
#
_symmetry.space_group_name_H-M   'P 1'
#
loop_
_entity.id
_entity.type
_entity.pdbx_description
1 polymer ?
#
loop_
_entity_poly.entity_id
_entity_poly.type
_entity_poly.pdbx_seq_one_letter_code
_entity_poly.pdbx_strand_id
1 'polypeptide(L)'
;MALSDADVQKQIKHMMAFIEQEANEKAEEIDAKAEEEFNIEKGRLVQQQRLKIMEYYEKKEKQVELQKKIQSSNMLNQARLKVLKVREDHLMEQNVTLRVRQMDVSLVESFIDEVQEIYKNISKKEVVIKVDQDNFLPAESCGGVDLIAARGRIKIVNTMEARLELIAQQLVPEIRSALFGRNPNRKFTD
;
A
#
# COMPACT_ATOMS: atom_id res chain seq x y z
N MET A 1 -73.78 75.95 8.93
CA MET A 1 -74.64 74.81 8.56
C MET A 1 -74.12 73.61 9.34
N ALA A 2 -74.91 73.05 10.25
CA ALA A 2 -74.54 71.81 10.93
C ALA A 2 -74.53 70.69 9.88
N LEU A 3 -73.48 69.85 9.87
CA LEU A 3 -73.45 68.67 9.01
C LEU A 3 -74.69 67.82 9.29
N SER A 4 -75.29 67.25 8.25
CA SER A 4 -76.41 66.34 8.42
C SER A 4 -75.92 65.04 9.08
N ASP A 5 -76.74 64.45 9.94
CA ASP A 5 -76.42 63.22 10.66
C ASP A 5 -76.06 62.06 9.70
N ALA A 6 -76.60 62.11 8.47
CA ALA A 6 -76.28 61.17 7.40
C ALA A 6 -74.85 61.33 6.84
N ASP A 7 -74.30 62.54 6.83
CA ASP A 7 -72.92 62.80 6.38
C ASP A 7 -71.90 62.37 7.44
N VAL A 8 -72.25 62.53 8.73
CA VAL A 8 -71.46 62.01 9.86
C VAL A 8 -71.42 60.48 9.81
N GLN A 9 -72.56 59.81 9.57
CA GLN A 9 -72.58 58.35 9.40
C GLN A 9 -71.75 57.86 8.20
N LYS A 10 -71.74 58.61 7.08
CA LYS A 10 -70.90 58.27 5.92
C LYS A 10 -69.41 58.39 6.25
N GLN A 11 -68.99 59.44 6.99
CA GLN A 11 -67.61 59.58 7.44
C GLN A 11 -67.18 58.46 8.39
N ILE A 12 -68.04 58.07 9.33
CA ILE A 12 -67.76 56.95 10.24
C ILE A 12 -67.60 55.64 9.46
N LYS A 13 -68.48 55.36 8.49
CA LYS A 13 -68.36 54.17 7.62
C LYS A 13 -67.06 54.19 6.81
N HIS A 14 -66.68 55.35 6.27
CA HIS A 14 -65.42 55.50 5.55
C HIS A 14 -64.21 55.27 6.46
N MET A 15 -64.23 55.79 7.69
CA MET A 15 -63.16 55.53 8.67
C MET A 15 -63.10 54.05 9.07
N MET A 16 -64.24 53.39 9.28
CA MET A 16 -64.28 51.95 9.57
C MET A 16 -63.70 51.11 8.43
N ALA A 17 -64.06 51.43 7.18
CA ALA A 17 -63.51 50.74 6.01
C ALA A 17 -61.99 50.93 5.87
N PHE A 18 -61.47 52.12 6.19
CA PHE A 18 -60.03 52.37 6.19
C PHE A 18 -59.30 51.55 7.27
N ILE A 19 -59.86 51.48 8.49
CA ILE A 19 -59.29 50.67 9.57
C ILE A 19 -59.30 49.17 9.21
N GLU A 20 -60.38 48.70 8.60
CA GLU A 20 -60.51 47.31 8.15
C GLU A 20 -59.53 46.98 7.02
N GLN A 21 -59.34 47.90 6.07
CA GLN A 21 -58.34 47.75 5.01
C GLN A 21 -56.92 47.75 5.58
N GLU A 22 -56.58 48.66 6.49
CA GLU A 22 -55.25 48.72 7.11
C GLU A 22 -54.95 47.45 7.94
N ALA A 23 -55.97 46.92 8.63
CA ALA A 23 -55.85 45.67 9.37
C ALA A 23 -55.62 44.46 8.44
N ASN A 24 -56.33 44.40 7.32
CA ASN A 24 -56.15 43.33 6.33
C ASN A 24 -54.79 43.41 5.64
N GLU A 25 -54.34 44.61 5.24
CA GLU A 25 -53.02 44.81 4.64
C GLU A 25 -51.89 44.42 5.61
N LYS A 26 -52.01 44.76 6.90
CA LYS A 26 -51.06 44.31 7.93
C LYS A 26 -51.08 42.80 8.14
N ALA A 27 -52.25 42.16 8.08
CA ALA A 27 -52.36 40.72 8.21
C ALA A 27 -51.66 40.00 7.05
N GLU A 28 -51.91 40.45 5.80
CA GLU A 28 -51.24 39.91 4.62
C GLU A 28 -49.72 40.13 4.66
N GLU A 29 -49.26 41.29 5.14
CA GLU A 29 -47.83 41.57 5.29
C GLU A 29 -47.16 40.63 6.31
N ILE A 30 -47.84 40.32 7.43
CA ILE A 30 -47.34 39.39 8.43
C ILE A 30 -47.28 37.97 7.86
N ASP A 31 -48.30 37.53 7.14
CA ASP A 31 -48.35 36.19 6.56
C ASP A 31 -47.26 36.01 5.49
N ALA A 32 -47.06 37.01 4.62
CA ALA A 32 -46.01 36.99 3.62
C ALA A 32 -44.61 36.92 4.25
N LYS A 33 -44.37 37.70 5.33
CA LYS A 33 -43.11 37.66 6.08
C LYS A 33 -42.89 36.32 6.78
N ALA A 34 -43.94 35.75 7.39
CA ALA A 34 -43.85 34.45 8.05
C ALA A 34 -43.50 33.33 7.05
N GLU A 35 -44.07 33.36 5.84
CA GLU A 35 -43.75 32.38 4.80
C GLU A 35 -42.31 32.55 4.27
N GLU A 36 -41.85 33.79 4.10
CA GLU A 36 -40.46 34.07 3.71
C GLU A 36 -39.47 33.56 4.77
N GLU A 37 -39.69 33.88 6.04
CA GLU A 37 -38.85 33.43 7.15
C GLU A 37 -38.85 31.89 7.28
N PHE A 38 -40.01 31.25 7.15
CA PHE A 38 -40.11 29.78 7.16
C PHE A 38 -39.27 29.14 6.05
N ASN A 39 -39.35 29.67 4.84
CA ASN A 39 -38.60 29.14 3.70
C ASN A 39 -37.09 29.32 3.87
N ILE A 40 -36.65 30.47 4.40
CA ILE A 40 -35.25 30.73 4.71
C ILE A 40 -34.74 29.76 5.78
N GLU A 41 -35.47 29.60 6.87
CA GLU A 41 -35.03 28.76 7.99
C GLU A 41 -35.03 27.27 7.63
N LYS A 42 -36.06 26.80 6.90
CA LYS A 42 -36.09 25.46 6.33
C LYS A 42 -34.91 25.23 5.40
N GLY A 43 -34.62 26.18 4.51
CA GLY A 43 -33.47 26.13 3.60
C GLY A 43 -32.15 26.01 4.37
N ARG A 44 -31.96 26.85 5.40
CA ARG A 44 -30.78 26.82 6.28
C ARG A 44 -30.60 25.46 6.95
N LEU A 45 -31.66 24.90 7.52
CA LEU A 45 -31.61 23.63 8.24
C LEU A 45 -31.28 22.46 7.31
N VAL A 46 -31.88 22.44 6.12
CA VAL A 46 -31.58 21.42 5.09
C VAL A 46 -30.13 21.52 4.61
N GLN A 47 -29.63 22.73 4.33
CA GLN A 47 -28.24 22.93 3.89
C GLN A 47 -27.24 22.49 4.96
N GLN A 48 -27.47 22.86 6.23
CA GLN A 48 -26.62 22.43 7.34
C GLN A 48 -26.57 20.90 7.47
N GLN A 49 -27.71 20.22 7.36
CA GLN A 49 -27.73 18.75 7.44
C GLN A 49 -27.10 18.10 6.21
N ARG A 50 -27.29 18.67 5.00
CA ARG A 50 -26.63 18.19 3.78
C ARG A 50 -25.11 18.24 3.89
N LEU A 51 -24.55 19.32 4.44
CA LEU A 51 -23.11 19.44 4.67
C LEU A 51 -22.60 18.35 5.62
N LYS A 52 -23.29 18.11 6.74
CA LYS A 52 -22.94 17.03 7.68
C LYS A 52 -22.97 15.65 7.03
N ILE A 53 -23.97 15.40 6.19
CA ILE A 53 -24.09 14.14 5.46
C ILE A 53 -22.94 13.99 4.47
N MET A 54 -22.60 15.04 3.72
CA MET A 54 -21.48 15.02 2.77
C MET A 54 -20.15 14.73 3.49
N GLU A 55 -19.85 15.42 4.59
CA GLU A 55 -18.64 15.17 5.36
C GLU A 55 -18.56 13.73 5.92
N TYR A 56 -19.70 13.18 6.37
CA TYR A 56 -19.77 11.80 6.85
C TYR A 56 -19.45 10.79 5.74
N TYR A 57 -20.05 10.97 4.56
CA TYR A 57 -19.80 10.08 3.42
C TYR A 57 -18.38 10.22 2.86
N GLU A 58 -17.82 11.43 2.83
CA GLU A 58 -16.44 11.66 2.38
C GLU A 58 -15.43 10.93 3.29
N LYS A 59 -15.62 11.00 4.61
CA LYS A 59 -14.79 10.24 5.57
C LYS A 59 -14.93 8.74 5.36
N LYS A 60 -16.15 8.25 5.15
CA LYS A 60 -16.44 6.82 4.95
C LYS A 60 -15.84 6.31 3.63
N GLU A 61 -15.90 7.10 2.57
CA GLU A 61 -15.29 6.77 1.28
C GLU A 61 -13.77 6.64 1.39
N LYS A 62 -13.10 7.62 2.01
CA LYS A 62 -11.66 7.57 2.27
C LYS A 62 -11.25 6.34 3.08
N GLN A 63 -12.05 5.96 4.08
CA GLN A 63 -11.79 4.77 4.90
C GLN A 63 -11.91 3.48 4.08
N VAL A 64 -12.93 3.36 3.23
CA VAL A 64 -13.13 2.21 2.35
C VAL A 64 -12.00 2.11 1.32
N GLU A 65 -11.57 3.22 0.74
CA GLU A 65 -10.47 3.22 -0.22
C GLU A 65 -9.15 2.77 0.43
N LEU A 66 -8.86 3.28 1.63
CA LEU A 66 -7.69 2.87 2.40
C LEU A 66 -7.75 1.37 2.74
N GLN A 67 -8.90 0.87 3.20
CA GLN A 67 -9.07 -0.56 3.51
C GLN A 67 -8.87 -1.43 2.27
N LYS A 68 -9.39 -1.03 1.10
CA LYS A 68 -9.15 -1.75 -0.16
C LYS A 68 -7.67 -1.80 -0.52
N LYS A 69 -6.94 -0.69 -0.36
CA LYS A 69 -5.48 -0.63 -0.60
C LYS A 69 -4.72 -1.56 0.35
N ILE A 70 -5.05 -1.53 1.65
CA ILE A 70 -4.44 -2.41 2.66
C ILE A 70 -4.76 -3.88 2.35
N GLN A 71 -6.01 -4.20 2.00
CA GLN A 71 -6.41 -5.58 1.69
C GLN A 71 -5.68 -6.12 0.47
N SER A 72 -5.61 -5.33 -0.61
CA SER A 72 -4.87 -5.69 -1.82
C SER A 72 -3.38 -5.90 -1.53
N SER A 73 -2.77 -4.97 -0.79
CA SER A 73 -1.37 -5.08 -0.38
C SER A 73 -1.10 -6.30 0.52
N ASN A 74 -1.96 -6.54 1.52
CA ASN A 74 -1.84 -7.71 2.39
C ASN A 74 -1.99 -9.02 1.62
N MET A 75 -2.90 -9.10 0.67
CA MET A 75 -3.09 -10.29 -0.16
C MET A 75 -1.85 -10.56 -1.03
N LEU A 76 -1.28 -9.52 -1.65
CA LEU A 76 -0.04 -9.63 -2.42
C LEU A 76 1.14 -10.03 -1.53
N ASN A 77 1.27 -9.43 -0.36
CA ASN A 77 2.34 -9.76 0.58
C ASN A 77 2.21 -11.20 1.08
N GLN A 78 1.01 -11.66 1.42
CA GLN A 78 0.76 -13.06 1.78
C GLN A 78 1.11 -14.03 0.65
N ALA A 79 0.75 -13.71 -0.59
CA ALA A 79 1.11 -14.52 -1.75
C ALA A 79 2.64 -14.56 -1.92
N ARG A 80 3.32 -13.42 -1.81
CA ARG A 80 4.78 -13.33 -1.88
C ARG A 80 5.46 -14.14 -0.79
N LEU A 81 5.02 -14.03 0.46
CA LEU A 81 5.56 -14.80 1.58
C LEU A 81 5.33 -16.30 1.40
N LYS A 82 4.18 -16.73 0.86
CA LYS A 82 3.94 -18.14 0.52
C LYS A 82 4.92 -18.63 -0.54
N VAL A 83 5.15 -17.87 -1.61
CA VAL A 83 6.14 -18.23 -2.64
C VAL A 83 7.56 -18.29 -2.05
N LEU A 84 7.93 -17.33 -1.21
CA LEU A 84 9.23 -17.33 -0.54
C LEU A 84 9.40 -18.52 0.40
N LYS A 85 8.38 -18.85 1.19
CA LYS A 85 8.37 -20.02 2.07
C LYS A 85 8.48 -21.32 1.28
N VAL A 86 7.71 -21.45 0.20
CA VAL A 86 7.81 -22.60 -0.71
C VAL A 86 9.19 -22.66 -1.34
N ARG A 87 9.79 -21.53 -1.73
CA ARG A 87 11.15 -21.49 -2.28
C ARG A 87 12.19 -21.88 -1.23
N GLU A 88 12.04 -21.43 0.01
CA GLU A 88 12.89 -21.83 1.14
C GLU A 88 12.76 -23.34 1.40
N ASP A 89 11.52 -23.85 1.46
CA ASP A 89 11.25 -25.29 1.61
C ASP A 89 11.83 -26.11 0.44
N HIS A 90 11.83 -25.58 -0.79
CA HIS A 90 12.43 -26.23 -1.96
C HIS A 90 13.97 -26.13 -1.99
N LEU A 91 14.56 -25.09 -1.41
CA LEU A 91 16.02 -25.00 -1.21
C LEU A 91 16.49 -25.97 -0.12
N MET A 92 15.61 -26.31 0.82
CA MET A 92 15.81 -27.30 1.89
C MET A 92 15.30 -28.70 1.48
N GLU A 93 15.45 -29.06 0.19
CA GLU A 93 15.07 -30.38 -0.32
C GLU A 93 16.06 -31.48 0.10
N GLN A 94 15.53 -32.70 0.26
CA GLN A 94 16.29 -33.87 0.67
C GLN A 94 17.26 -34.40 -0.39
N ASN A 95 17.22 -33.93 -1.64
CA ASN A 95 18.07 -34.43 -2.71
C ASN A 95 18.74 -33.26 -3.43
N VAL A 96 20.04 -33.11 -3.23
CA VAL A 96 20.84 -32.05 -3.83
C VAL A 96 21.90 -32.67 -4.72
N THR A 97 22.03 -32.16 -5.94
CA THR A 97 23.08 -32.56 -6.89
C THR A 97 24.17 -31.50 -6.92
N LEU A 98 25.42 -31.90 -6.72
CA LEU A 98 26.59 -31.03 -6.78
C LEU A 98 27.27 -31.14 -8.14
N ARG A 99 27.51 -29.99 -8.75
CA ARG A 99 28.43 -29.84 -9.89
C ARG A 99 29.70 -29.18 -9.42
N VAL A 100 30.80 -29.86 -9.66
CA VAL A 100 32.13 -29.46 -9.23
C VAL A 100 33.09 -29.59 -10.42
N ARG A 101 34.29 -29.05 -10.27
CA ARG A 101 35.35 -29.23 -11.27
C ARG A 101 35.95 -30.63 -11.14
N GLN A 102 36.39 -31.23 -12.24
CA GLN A 102 36.93 -32.60 -12.28
C GLN A 102 38.07 -32.86 -11.27
N MET A 103 38.90 -31.85 -10.98
CA MET A 103 40.02 -31.99 -10.02
C MET A 103 39.55 -32.01 -8.56
N ASP A 104 38.41 -31.40 -8.28
CA ASP A 104 37.91 -31.19 -6.92
C ASP A 104 36.95 -32.29 -6.47
N VAL A 105 36.61 -33.24 -7.36
CA VAL A 105 35.69 -34.36 -7.08
C VAL A 105 36.18 -35.20 -5.91
N SER A 106 37.45 -35.63 -5.93
CA SER A 106 38.01 -36.47 -4.87
C SER A 106 38.02 -35.79 -3.50
N LEU A 107 38.22 -34.46 -3.49
CA LEU A 107 38.22 -33.67 -2.27
C LEU A 107 36.78 -33.55 -1.74
N VAL A 108 35.83 -33.22 -2.62
CA VAL A 108 34.41 -33.06 -2.26
C VAL A 108 33.83 -34.38 -1.74
N GLU A 109 34.13 -35.52 -2.35
CA GLU A 109 33.64 -36.83 -1.89
C GLU A 109 34.02 -37.13 -0.45
N SER A 110 35.23 -36.73 -0.01
CA SER A 110 35.68 -36.94 1.37
C SER A 110 34.92 -36.08 2.40
N PHE A 111 34.40 -34.92 1.99
CA PHE A 111 33.70 -33.97 2.87
C PHE A 111 32.18 -34.14 2.86
N ILE A 112 31.61 -34.99 2.01
CA ILE A 112 30.14 -35.16 1.93
C ILE A 112 29.57 -35.63 3.27
N ASP A 113 30.21 -36.59 3.94
CA ASP A 113 29.73 -37.17 5.19
C ASP A 113 29.75 -36.13 6.33
N GLU A 114 30.85 -35.37 6.46
CA GLU A 114 30.98 -34.28 7.44
C GLU A 114 29.94 -33.18 7.22
N VAL A 115 29.72 -32.79 5.95
CA VAL A 115 28.75 -31.75 5.60
C VAL A 115 27.31 -32.21 5.87
N GLN A 116 27.00 -33.49 5.66
CA GLN A 116 25.69 -34.06 5.99
C GLN A 116 25.43 -34.04 7.50
N GLU A 117 26.42 -34.35 8.33
CA GLU A 117 26.30 -34.25 9.79
C GLU A 117 26.08 -32.82 10.27
N ILE A 118 26.88 -31.87 9.79
CA ILE A 118 26.75 -30.45 10.13
C ILE A 118 25.37 -29.93 9.72
N TYR A 119 24.92 -30.28 8.52
CA TYR A 119 23.60 -29.88 8.04
C TYR A 119 22.47 -30.52 8.83
N LYS A 120 22.59 -31.79 9.22
CA LYS A 120 21.62 -32.49 10.07
C LYS A 120 21.51 -31.82 11.46
N ASN A 121 22.63 -31.36 12.02
CA ASN A 121 22.65 -30.66 13.31
C ASN A 121 21.96 -29.28 13.23
N ILE A 122 22.14 -28.55 12.13
CA ILE A 122 21.57 -27.20 11.95
C ILE A 122 20.09 -27.26 11.52
N SER A 123 19.79 -28.10 10.53
CA SER A 123 18.49 -28.14 9.84
C SER A 123 17.52 -29.18 10.41
N LYS A 124 18.01 -30.13 11.24
CA LYS A 124 17.25 -31.28 11.77
C LYS A 124 16.57 -32.15 10.71
N LYS A 125 17.00 -32.04 9.44
CA LYS A 125 16.49 -32.79 8.29
C LYS A 125 17.63 -33.50 7.57
N GLU A 126 17.32 -34.66 7.01
CA GLU A 126 18.28 -35.48 6.27
C GLU A 126 18.34 -35.05 4.81
N VAL A 127 19.56 -34.87 4.29
CA VAL A 127 19.83 -34.48 2.91
C VAL A 127 20.77 -35.51 2.29
N VAL A 128 20.37 -36.02 1.13
CA VAL A 128 21.17 -36.86 0.25
C VAL A 128 21.84 -35.96 -0.77
N ILE A 129 23.16 -35.91 -0.70
CA ILE A 129 24.01 -35.16 -1.64
C ILE A 129 24.53 -36.16 -2.68
N LYS A 130 24.34 -35.85 -3.97
CA LYS A 130 24.89 -36.63 -5.09
C LYS A 130 25.80 -35.75 -5.93
N VAL A 131 26.93 -36.26 -6.38
CA VAL A 131 27.80 -35.55 -7.33
C VAL A 131 27.38 -35.90 -8.75
N ASP A 132 27.17 -34.89 -9.60
CA ASP A 132 26.91 -35.07 -11.04
C ASP A 132 28.22 -35.43 -11.73
N GLN A 133 28.33 -36.64 -12.28
CA GLN A 133 29.51 -37.12 -12.99
C GLN A 133 29.46 -36.85 -14.50
N ASP A 134 28.33 -36.36 -15.02
CA ASP A 134 28.14 -36.14 -16.45
C ASP A 134 28.37 -34.67 -16.84
N ASN A 135 28.12 -33.74 -15.92
CA ASN A 135 28.24 -32.30 -16.16
C ASN A 135 29.13 -31.60 -15.13
N PHE A 136 30.44 -31.53 -15.41
CA PHE A 136 31.41 -30.81 -14.59
C PHE A 136 31.44 -29.30 -14.88
N LEU A 137 31.95 -28.53 -13.92
CA LEU A 137 32.27 -27.13 -14.15
C LEU A 137 33.44 -26.98 -15.14
N PRO A 138 33.52 -25.87 -15.91
CA PRO A 138 34.62 -25.62 -16.83
C PRO A 138 35.99 -25.65 -16.11
N ALA A 139 37.00 -26.21 -16.78
CA ALA A 139 38.36 -26.26 -16.24
C ALA A 139 39.03 -24.88 -16.08
N GLU A 140 38.51 -23.86 -16.78
CA GLU A 140 38.96 -22.48 -16.66
C GLU A 140 38.46 -21.80 -15.38
N SER A 141 37.42 -22.34 -14.73
CA SER A 141 36.90 -21.73 -13.51
C SER A 141 37.88 -21.90 -12.35
N CYS A 142 38.09 -20.84 -11.57
CA CYS A 142 38.96 -20.83 -10.39
C CYS A 142 38.46 -21.75 -9.26
N GLY A 143 37.27 -22.34 -9.40
CA GLY A 143 36.72 -23.35 -8.50
C GLY A 143 35.43 -22.91 -7.81
N GLY A 144 34.99 -23.76 -6.88
CA GLY A 144 33.73 -23.64 -6.16
C GLY A 144 32.71 -24.67 -6.62
N VAL A 145 31.46 -24.51 -6.17
CA VAL A 145 30.42 -25.54 -6.33
C VAL A 145 29.13 -24.94 -6.84
N ASP A 146 28.49 -25.64 -7.77
CA ASP A 146 27.14 -25.36 -8.22
C ASP A 146 26.20 -26.39 -7.59
N LEU A 147 25.23 -25.94 -6.79
CA LEU A 147 24.19 -26.81 -6.23
C LEU A 147 22.96 -26.79 -7.12
N ILE A 148 22.45 -27.97 -7.46
CA ILE A 148 21.24 -28.16 -8.24
C ILE A 148 20.22 -28.92 -7.40
N ALA A 149 19.04 -28.33 -7.24
CA ALA A 149 17.90 -28.92 -6.54
C ALA A 149 16.66 -29.00 -7.46
N ALA A 150 15.62 -29.70 -7.03
CA ALA A 150 14.33 -29.80 -7.71
C ALA A 150 14.41 -30.28 -9.19
N ARG A 151 15.23 -31.31 -9.44
CA ARG A 151 15.46 -31.91 -10.79
C ARG A 151 15.92 -30.88 -11.84
N GLY A 152 16.83 -29.98 -11.47
CA GLY A 152 17.40 -29.01 -12.40
C GLY A 152 16.69 -27.66 -12.46
N ARG A 153 15.60 -27.46 -11.70
CA ARG A 153 14.85 -26.19 -11.71
C ARG A 153 15.51 -25.09 -10.86
N ILE A 154 16.21 -25.48 -9.80
CA ILE A 154 16.86 -24.54 -8.89
C ILE A 154 18.36 -24.76 -9.02
N LYS A 155 19.09 -23.72 -9.43
CA LYS A 155 20.54 -23.69 -9.51
C LYS A 155 21.07 -22.60 -8.58
N ILE A 156 21.95 -22.97 -7.65
CA ILE A 156 22.66 -22.07 -6.77
C ILE A 156 24.13 -22.10 -7.18
N VAL A 157 24.62 -20.97 -7.70
CA VAL A 157 25.99 -20.84 -8.17
C VAL A 157 26.83 -20.28 -7.02
N ASN A 158 27.73 -21.09 -6.48
CA ASN A 158 28.66 -20.70 -5.42
C ASN A 158 30.12 -20.89 -5.89
N THR A 159 30.39 -20.47 -7.12
CA THR A 159 31.75 -20.36 -7.66
C THR A 159 32.45 -19.15 -7.06
N MET A 160 33.78 -19.23 -6.99
CA MET A 160 34.59 -18.11 -6.48
C MET A 160 34.41 -16.85 -7.32
N GLU A 161 34.24 -17.01 -8.64
CA GLU A 161 33.94 -15.93 -9.58
C GLU A 161 32.61 -15.23 -9.25
N ALA A 162 31.53 -15.99 -9.07
CA ALA A 162 30.21 -15.42 -8.77
C ALA A 162 30.21 -14.68 -7.43
N ARG A 163 30.89 -15.21 -6.42
CA ARG A 163 31.05 -14.53 -5.12
C ARG A 163 31.85 -13.24 -5.26
N LEU A 164 32.95 -13.28 -5.99
CA LEU A 164 33.79 -12.10 -6.21
C LEU A 164 33.00 -11.02 -6.96
N GLU A 165 32.24 -11.40 -7.99
CA GLU A 165 31.41 -10.47 -8.74
C GLU A 165 30.32 -9.83 -7.86
N LEU A 166 29.62 -10.63 -7.04
CA LEU A 166 28.61 -10.13 -6.11
C LEU A 166 29.20 -9.13 -5.09
N ILE A 167 30.37 -9.45 -4.52
CA ILE A 167 31.07 -8.56 -3.58
C ILE A 167 31.55 -7.31 -4.30
N ALA A 168 32.14 -7.47 -5.49
CA ALA A 168 32.64 -6.36 -6.28
C ALA A 168 31.52 -5.37 -6.59
N GLN A 169 30.34 -5.84 -7.02
CA GLN A 169 29.16 -5.00 -7.29
C GLN A 169 28.74 -4.18 -6.06
N GLN A 170 28.75 -4.77 -4.86
CA GLN A 170 28.42 -4.08 -3.62
C GLN A 170 29.49 -3.07 -3.19
N LEU A 171 30.77 -3.41 -3.42
CA LEU A 171 31.91 -2.59 -3.02
C LEU A 171 32.36 -1.59 -4.09
N VAL A 172 31.79 -1.59 -5.30
CA VAL A 172 32.10 -0.60 -6.36
C VAL A 172 32.06 0.84 -5.83
N PRO A 173 31.06 1.28 -5.05
CA PRO A 173 31.02 2.65 -4.54
C PRO A 173 32.21 2.99 -3.64
N GLU A 174 32.64 2.04 -2.79
CA GLU A 174 33.78 2.19 -1.89
C GLU A 174 35.09 2.18 -2.67
N ILE A 175 35.26 1.22 -3.58
CA ILE A 175 36.43 1.11 -4.46
C ILE A 175 36.57 2.39 -5.30
N ARG A 176 35.48 2.91 -5.86
CA ARG A 176 35.49 4.17 -6.61
C ARG A 176 35.92 5.34 -5.72
N SER A 177 35.42 5.41 -4.50
CA SER A 177 35.80 6.47 -3.56
C SER A 177 37.26 6.34 -3.11
N ALA A 178 37.80 5.12 -3.00
CA ALA A 178 39.19 4.88 -2.63
C ALA A 178 40.15 5.22 -3.78
N LEU A 179 39.81 4.86 -5.02
CA LEU A 179 40.65 5.09 -6.21
C LEU A 179 40.59 6.52 -6.74
N PHE A 180 39.38 7.10 -6.80
CA PHE A 180 39.16 8.42 -7.44
C PHE A 180 38.84 9.53 -6.44
N GLY A 181 38.83 9.22 -5.14
CA GLY A 181 38.46 10.16 -4.09
C GLY A 181 36.95 10.39 -3.97
N ARG A 182 36.56 11.15 -2.93
CA ARG A 182 35.15 11.52 -2.72
C ARG A 182 34.72 12.57 -3.73
N ASN A 183 33.53 12.40 -4.29
CA ASN A 183 32.96 13.37 -5.23
C ASN A 183 32.72 14.72 -4.50
N PRO A 184 33.36 15.83 -4.93
CA PRO A 184 33.21 17.15 -4.32
C PRO A 184 31.76 17.66 -4.29
N ASN A 185 30.92 17.18 -5.22
CA ASN A 185 29.53 17.62 -5.36
C ASN A 185 28.54 16.78 -4.54
N ARG A 186 28.96 15.68 -3.91
CA ARG A 186 28.06 14.85 -3.07
C ARG A 186 28.09 15.36 -1.63
N LYS A 187 27.09 16.17 -1.25
CA LYS A 187 26.96 16.78 0.09
C LYS A 187 26.38 15.85 1.16
N PHE A 188 25.61 14.83 0.79
CA PHE A 188 24.94 13.92 1.73
C PHE A 188 25.23 12.45 1.40
N THR A 189 25.38 11.64 2.46
CA THR A 189 25.72 10.22 2.40
C THR A 189 24.57 9.28 2.77
N ASP A 190 23.38 9.83 2.99
CA ASP A 190 22.15 9.05 3.20
C ASP A 190 21.66 8.38 1.90
#